data_AF-A0A6P0NH15-F1
#
_entry.id   AF-A0A6P0NH15-F1
#
_cell.length_a   1.000
_cell.length_b   1.000
_cell.length_c   1.000
_cell.angle_alpha   90.00
_cell.angle_beta   90.00
_cell.angle_gamma   90.00
#
_symmetry.space_group_name_H-M   'P 1'
#
loop_
_entity.id
_entity.type
_entity.pdbx_description
1 polymer ?
#
loop_
_entity_poly.entity_id
_entity_poly.type
_entity_poly.pdbx_seq_one_letter_code
_entity_poly.pdbx_strand_id
1 'polypeptide(L)'
;MKWIYIAAGIALYVKFMVLPNPAADLSDLSIVESVVQDTGVPNAVSGIIFRNRLYDTIFEVVVFTIAIMGAKFLLADEKPFCTIYQFTDKPSIVLARLGATIAALVGIELAIRGHLSPGGGFAAGVAGGTAIGLVAITSSFQWMQGFYKRWQAARWEKISVLIFIVLAVITLTG
;
A
#
# COMPACT_ATOMS: atom_id res chain seq x y z
N MET A 1 -35.64 -12.33 6.93
CA MET A 1 -34.38 -12.11 6.18
C MET A 1 -33.54 -10.97 6.78
N LYS A 2 -33.90 -9.69 6.65
CA LYS A 2 -33.09 -8.54 7.12
C LYS A 2 -32.75 -8.56 8.63
N TRP A 3 -33.71 -8.94 9.48
CA TRP A 3 -33.54 -9.03 10.93
C TRP A 3 -32.52 -10.08 11.38
N ILE A 4 -32.34 -11.16 10.59
CA ILE A 4 -31.35 -12.21 10.88
C ILE A 4 -29.93 -11.67 10.64
N TYR A 5 -29.72 -10.90 9.58
CA TYR A 5 -28.43 -10.27 9.30
C TYR A 5 -28.06 -9.20 10.33
N ILE A 6 -29.04 -8.41 10.79
CA ILE A 6 -28.82 -7.41 11.84
C ILE A 6 -28.47 -8.10 13.17
N ALA A 7 -29.21 -9.15 13.54
CA ALA A 7 -28.92 -9.93 14.75
C ALA A 7 -27.54 -10.61 14.68
N ALA A 8 -27.16 -11.16 13.52
CA ALA A 8 -25.83 -11.74 13.30
C ALA A 8 -24.71 -10.68 13.40
N GLY A 9 -24.93 -9.48 12.86
CA GLY A 9 -23.99 -8.36 12.97
C GLY A 9 -23.78 -7.90 14.42
N ILE A 10 -24.87 -7.79 15.19
CA ILE A 10 -24.81 -7.44 16.62
C ILE A 10 -24.13 -8.55 17.42
N ALA A 11 -24.47 -9.82 17.17
CA ALA A 11 -23.85 -10.95 17.84
C ALA A 11 -22.34 -11.02 17.55
N LEU A 12 -21.92 -10.74 16.32
CA LEU A 12 -20.51 -10.68 15.94
C LEU A 12 -19.79 -9.51 16.63
N TYR A 13 -20.40 -8.33 16.67
CA TYR A 13 -19.87 -7.17 17.38
C TYR A 13 -19.68 -7.42 18.89
N VAL A 14 -20.71 -7.98 19.55
CA VAL A 14 -20.64 -8.34 20.98
C VAL A 14 -19.58 -9.42 21.22
N LYS A 15 -19.47 -10.41 20.32
CA LYS A 15 -18.42 -11.43 20.40
C LYS A 15 -17.02 -10.81 20.35
N PHE A 16 -16.80 -9.82 19.50
CA PHE A 16 -15.52 -9.10 19.45
C PHE A 16 -15.24 -8.25 20.70
N MET A 17 -16.26 -7.73 21.39
CA MET A 17 -16.07 -7.00 22.66
C MET A 17 -15.81 -7.91 23.86
N VAL A 18 -16.43 -9.10 23.89
CA VAL A 18 -16.39 -10.02 25.05
C VAL A 18 -15.26 -11.05 24.93
N LEU A 19 -14.70 -11.23 23.73
CA LEU A 19 -13.48 -12.02 23.55
C LEU A 19 -12.39 -11.45 24.48
N PRO A 20 -11.91 -12.21 25.47
CA PRO A 20 -10.77 -11.79 26.26
C PRO A 20 -9.63 -11.57 25.28
N ASN A 21 -9.06 -10.36 25.25
CA ASN A 21 -7.89 -10.08 24.45
C ASN A 21 -6.71 -10.76 25.15
N PRO A 22 -6.19 -11.90 24.66
CA PRO A 22 -5.06 -12.57 25.31
C PRO A 22 -3.76 -11.77 25.10
N ALA A 23 -3.80 -10.72 24.28
CA ALA A 23 -2.64 -10.08 23.65
C ALA A 23 -1.92 -9.03 24.52
N ALA A 24 -1.96 -9.16 25.84
CA ALA A 24 -1.16 -8.32 26.72
C ALA A 24 -0.68 -9.11 27.94
N ASP A 25 -0.19 -10.32 27.71
CA ASP A 25 0.54 -11.05 28.74
C ASP A 25 1.95 -10.45 28.87
N LEU A 26 2.53 -10.43 30.08
CA LEU A 26 3.86 -9.83 30.33
C LEU A 26 4.97 -10.42 29.44
N SER A 27 4.78 -11.66 28.97
CA SER A 27 5.65 -12.32 28.00
C SER A 27 5.68 -11.62 26.63
N ASP A 28 4.57 -11.07 26.15
CA ASP A 28 4.51 -10.43 24.83
C ASP A 28 5.33 -9.13 24.81
N LEU A 29 5.34 -8.38 25.92
CA LEU A 29 6.18 -7.19 26.08
C LEU A 29 7.67 -7.53 26.02
N SER A 30 8.08 -8.65 26.65
CA SER A 30 9.47 -9.12 26.62
C SER A 30 9.92 -9.50 25.21
N ILE A 31 9.04 -10.11 24.42
CA ILE A 31 9.33 -10.49 23.03
C ILE A 31 9.48 -9.25 22.17
N VAL A 32 8.56 -8.28 22.26
CA VAL A 32 8.66 -7.04 21.48
C VAL A 32 9.95 -6.29 21.81
N GLU A 33 10.32 -6.20 23.09
CA GLU A 33 11.55 -5.52 23.48
C GLU A 33 12.80 -6.24 22.96
N SER A 34 12.83 -7.58 22.99
CA SER A 34 13.93 -8.36 22.37
C SER A 34 14.06 -8.11 20.88
N VAL A 35 12.94 -8.06 20.14
CA VAL A 35 12.92 -7.77 18.70
C VAL A 35 13.45 -6.36 18.43
N VAL A 36 13.04 -5.35 19.20
CA VAL A 36 13.54 -3.98 19.03
C VAL A 36 15.03 -3.89 19.30
N GLN A 37 15.54 -4.58 20.33
CA GLN A 37 16.97 -4.63 20.64
C GLN A 37 17.78 -5.35 19.55
N ASP A 38 17.31 -6.51 19.08
CA ASP A 38 18.00 -7.32 18.05
C ASP A 38 18.03 -6.61 16.69
N THR A 39 16.94 -5.94 16.32
CA THR A 39 16.82 -5.28 15.01
C THR A 39 17.41 -3.87 15.00
N GLY A 40 17.50 -3.21 16.16
CA GLY A 40 17.90 -1.81 16.29
C GLY A 40 16.88 -0.82 15.69
N VAL A 41 15.66 -1.28 15.39
CA VAL A 41 14.59 -0.50 14.78
C VAL A 41 13.47 -0.29 15.80
N PRO A 42 13.11 0.97 16.13
CA PRO A 42 12.05 1.25 17.12
C PRO A 42 10.69 0.65 16.74
N ASN A 43 10.36 0.62 15.45
CA ASN A 43 9.18 -0.07 14.96
C ASN A 43 9.44 -1.58 14.85
N ALA A 44 8.98 -2.33 15.85
CA ALA A 44 9.10 -3.79 15.92
C ALA A 44 8.53 -4.52 14.70
N VAL A 45 7.43 -4.03 14.12
CA VAL A 45 6.81 -4.65 12.92
C VAL A 45 7.73 -4.52 11.71
N SER A 46 8.27 -3.32 11.48
CA SER A 46 9.26 -3.09 10.42
C SER A 46 10.52 -3.93 10.64
N GLY A 47 10.98 -4.04 11.90
CA GLY A 47 12.07 -4.93 12.29
C GLY A 47 11.80 -6.39 11.87
N ILE A 48 10.67 -6.95 12.28
CA ILE A 48 10.29 -8.35 11.95
C ILE A 48 10.20 -8.55 10.44
N ILE A 49 9.52 -7.66 9.72
CA ILE A 49 9.27 -7.80 8.29
C ILE A 49 10.59 -7.76 7.50
N PHE A 50 11.53 -6.88 7.83
CA PHE A 50 12.79 -6.76 7.08
C PHE A 50 13.93 -7.66 7.58
N ARG A 51 13.94 -8.11 8.84
CA ARG A 51 14.97 -9.03 9.37
C ARG A 51 14.56 -10.50 9.39
N ASN A 52 13.33 -10.80 9.81
CA ASN A 52 12.90 -12.16 10.09
C ASN A 52 11.99 -12.72 8.99
N ARG A 53 11.19 -11.87 8.35
CA ARG A 53 10.18 -12.25 7.35
C ARG A 53 10.40 -11.57 5.99
N LEU A 54 11.66 -11.33 5.65
CA LEU A 54 12.02 -10.63 4.42
C LEU A 54 11.56 -11.41 3.17
N TYR A 55 11.62 -12.75 3.21
CA TYR A 55 11.07 -13.59 2.14
C TYR A 55 9.60 -13.30 1.85
N ASP A 56 8.78 -13.13 2.89
CA ASP A 56 7.35 -12.85 2.72
C ASP A 56 7.15 -11.52 2.00
N THR A 57 7.93 -10.49 2.37
CA THR A 57 7.92 -9.18 1.71
C THR A 57 8.36 -9.26 0.25
N ILE A 58 9.39 -10.05 -0.06
CA ILE A 58 9.84 -10.28 -1.44
C ILE A 58 8.69 -10.90 -2.26
N PHE A 59 8.04 -11.93 -1.73
CA PHE A 59 6.95 -12.59 -2.43
C PHE A 59 5.71 -11.71 -2.57
N GLU A 60 5.41 -10.85 -1.59
CA GLU A 60 4.35 -9.84 -1.72
C GLU A 60 4.60 -8.92 -2.92
N VAL A 61 5.82 -8.40 -3.07
CA VAL A 61 6.21 -7.54 -4.20
C VAL A 61 6.14 -8.30 -5.54
N VAL A 62 6.57 -9.56 -5.56
CA VAL A 62 6.50 -10.42 -6.76
C VAL A 62 5.05 -10.67 -7.16
N VAL A 63 4.18 -11.08 -6.23
CA VAL A 63 2.76 -11.34 -6.49
C VAL A 63 2.06 -10.06 -6.97
N PHE A 64 2.34 -8.91 -6.34
CA PHE A 64 1.78 -7.63 -6.76
C PHE A 64 2.23 -7.24 -8.18
N THR A 65 3.50 -7.45 -8.51
CA THR A 65 4.05 -7.19 -9.85
C THR A 65 3.38 -8.09 -10.90
N ILE A 66 3.21 -9.38 -10.60
CA ILE A 66 2.51 -10.33 -11.47
C ILE A 66 1.06 -9.90 -11.67
N ALA A 67 0.36 -9.44 -10.63
CA ALA A 67 -1.01 -8.97 -10.73
C ALA A 67 -1.13 -7.75 -11.66
N ILE A 68 -0.23 -6.76 -11.54
CA ILE A 68 -0.20 -5.59 -12.42
C ILE A 68 0.07 -5.99 -13.87
N MET A 69 1.08 -6.85 -14.09
CA MET A 69 1.42 -7.34 -15.42
C MET A 69 0.28 -8.16 -16.03
N GLY A 70 -0.38 -9.00 -15.24
CA GLY A 70 -1.53 -9.80 -15.64
C GLY A 70 -2.72 -8.93 -16.03
N ALA A 71 -3.07 -7.94 -15.21
CA ALA A 71 -4.14 -6.98 -15.55
C ALA A 71 -3.82 -6.22 -16.84
N LYS A 72 -2.57 -5.78 -17.02
CA LYS A 72 -2.14 -5.11 -18.26
C LYS A 72 -2.20 -6.04 -19.47
N PHE A 73 -1.80 -7.30 -19.31
CA PHE A 73 -1.84 -8.30 -20.38
C PHE A 73 -3.28 -8.58 -20.81
N LEU A 74 -4.18 -8.81 -19.85
CA LEU A 74 -5.60 -9.08 -20.11
C LEU A 74 -6.30 -7.89 -20.79
N LEU A 75 -5.87 -6.66 -20.51
CA LEU A 75 -6.45 -5.43 -21.09
C LEU A 75 -5.68 -4.92 -22.32
N ALA A 76 -4.69 -5.65 -22.85
CA ALA A 76 -3.81 -5.16 -23.89
C ALA A 76 -4.54 -4.90 -25.24
N ASP A 77 -5.51 -5.75 -25.56
CA ASP A 77 -6.28 -5.70 -26.82
C ASP A 77 -7.67 -5.08 -26.65
N GLU A 78 -8.00 -4.61 -25.44
CA GLU A 78 -9.28 -3.97 -25.17
C GLU A 78 -9.37 -2.60 -25.85
N LYS A 79 -10.54 -2.34 -26.46
CA LYS A 79 -10.82 -1.04 -27.07
C LYS A 79 -11.27 -0.08 -25.97
N PRO A 80 -10.56 1.04 -25.74
CA PRO A 80 -10.98 2.01 -24.72
C PRO A 80 -12.39 2.50 -25.02
N PHE A 81 -13.21 2.65 -23.97
CA PHE A 81 -14.54 3.22 -24.11
C PHE A 81 -14.50 4.61 -24.76
N CYS A 82 -15.48 4.89 -25.62
CA CYS A 82 -15.57 6.16 -26.34
C CYS A 82 -15.83 7.37 -25.42
N THR A 83 -16.35 7.15 -24.22
CA THR A 83 -16.70 8.21 -23.27
C THR A 83 -16.03 7.93 -21.92
N ILE A 84 -15.15 8.82 -21.51
CA ILE A 84 -14.49 8.79 -20.20
C ILE A 84 -15.16 9.86 -19.33
N TYR A 85 -15.81 9.44 -18.26
CA TYR A 85 -16.40 10.35 -17.28
C TYR A 85 -15.31 10.88 -16.35
N GLN A 86 -15.23 12.20 -16.22
CA GLN A 86 -14.32 12.93 -15.33
C GLN A 86 -15.14 13.92 -14.51
N PHE A 87 -14.62 14.35 -13.37
CA PHE A 87 -15.22 15.49 -12.68
C PHE A 87 -15.09 16.75 -13.53
N THR A 88 -16.23 17.39 -13.77
CA THR A 88 -16.32 18.62 -14.57
C THR A 88 -16.49 19.86 -13.70
N ASP A 89 -16.94 19.70 -12.45
CA ASP A 89 -17.17 20.82 -11.55
C ASP A 89 -15.85 21.26 -10.89
N LYS A 90 -15.64 22.59 -10.89
CA LYS A 90 -14.42 23.19 -10.35
C LYS A 90 -14.16 22.84 -8.87
N PRO A 91 -15.16 22.85 -7.97
CA PRO A 91 -14.94 22.53 -6.57
C PRO A 91 -14.40 21.10 -6.36
N SER A 92 -15.00 20.09 -6.99
CA SER A 92 -14.54 18.69 -6.84
C SER A 92 -13.16 18.50 -7.43
N ILE A 93 -12.84 19.15 -8.55
CA ILE A 93 -11.49 19.10 -9.13
C ILE A 93 -10.46 19.67 -8.15
N VAL A 94 -10.74 20.83 -7.55
CA VAL A 94 -9.83 21.48 -6.59
C VAL A 94 -9.66 20.60 -5.34
N LEU A 95 -10.75 20.08 -4.79
CA LEU A 95 -10.71 19.22 -3.60
C LEU A 95 -9.94 17.92 -3.87
N ALA A 96 -10.18 17.26 -5.00
CA ALA A 96 -9.47 16.03 -5.35
C ALA A 96 -7.98 16.27 -5.61
N ARG A 97 -7.60 17.39 -6.23
CA ARG A 97 -6.17 17.74 -6.43
C ARG A 97 -5.47 18.12 -5.13
N LEU A 98 -6.16 18.83 -4.23
CA LEU A 98 -5.66 19.11 -2.89
C LEU A 98 -5.47 17.80 -2.11
N GLY A 99 -6.48 16.92 -2.13
CA GLY A 99 -6.42 15.59 -1.53
C GLY A 99 -5.28 14.75 -2.10
N ALA A 100 -5.07 14.78 -3.42
CA ALA A 100 -3.96 14.10 -4.07
C ALA A 100 -2.60 14.59 -3.56
N THR A 101 -2.45 15.91 -3.39
CA THR A 101 -1.21 16.52 -2.89
C THR A 101 -0.94 16.08 -1.45
N ILE A 102 -1.97 16.12 -0.59
CA ILE A 102 -1.86 15.68 0.81
C ILE A 102 -1.54 14.18 0.86
N ALA A 103 -2.24 13.34 0.10
CA ALA A 103 -2.00 11.91 0.06
C ALA A 103 -0.59 11.56 -0.43
N ALA A 104 -0.05 12.31 -1.41
CA ALA A 104 1.33 12.14 -1.86
C ALA A 104 2.34 12.49 -0.76
N LEU A 105 2.13 13.60 -0.04
CA LEU A 105 3.01 14.00 1.08
C LEU A 105 2.97 12.98 2.23
N VAL A 106 1.78 12.49 2.58
CA VAL A 106 1.62 11.42 3.58
C VAL A 106 2.29 10.14 3.10
N GLY A 107 2.15 9.77 1.83
CA GLY A 107 2.84 8.60 1.27
C GLY A 107 4.37 8.69 1.40
N ILE A 108 4.94 9.86 1.15
CA ILE A 108 6.39 10.10 1.34
C ILE A 108 6.77 10.00 2.82
N GLU A 109 5.99 10.59 3.72
CA GLU A 109 6.22 10.52 5.17
C GLU A 109 6.23 9.07 5.68
N LEU A 110 5.22 8.29 5.29
CA LEU A 110 5.09 6.88 5.67
C LEU A 110 6.25 6.02 5.16
N ALA A 111 6.78 6.34 3.97
CA ALA A 111 7.92 5.63 3.38
C ALA A 111 9.21 5.92 4.15
N ILE A 112 9.47 7.19 4.48
CA ILE A 112 10.72 7.60 5.14
C ILE A 112 10.72 7.20 6.62
N ARG A 113 9.60 7.37 7.32
CA ARG A 113 9.51 7.19 8.78
C ARG A 113 9.00 5.83 9.21
N GLY A 114 8.78 4.88 8.31
CA GLY A 114 8.29 3.54 8.65
C GLY A 114 9.15 2.75 9.65
N HIS A 115 10.40 3.13 9.87
CA HIS A 115 11.27 2.55 10.90
C HIS A 115 11.04 3.14 12.30
N LEU A 116 10.43 4.33 12.40
CA LEU A 116 10.17 5.06 13.66
C LEU A 116 8.69 5.01 14.08
N SER A 117 7.78 5.06 13.11
CA SER A 117 6.33 5.12 13.34
C SER A 117 5.60 4.00 12.59
N PRO A 118 4.34 3.68 12.98
CA PRO A 118 3.49 2.78 12.20
C PRO A 118 3.34 3.28 10.76
N GLY A 119 3.57 2.40 9.78
CA GLY A 119 3.64 2.79 8.37
C GLY A 119 4.44 1.79 7.54
N GLY A 120 5.34 2.30 6.70
CA GLY A 120 6.21 1.48 5.84
C GLY A 120 5.84 1.53 4.36
N GLY A 121 6.52 0.72 3.56
CA GLY A 121 6.46 0.78 2.09
C GLY A 121 5.08 0.49 1.50
N PHE A 122 4.33 -0.47 2.05
CA PHE A 122 3.00 -0.83 1.54
C PHE A 122 1.98 0.30 1.78
N ALA A 123 1.91 0.82 3.00
CA ALA A 123 1.02 1.94 3.35
C ALA A 123 1.36 3.21 2.54
N ALA A 124 2.65 3.49 2.37
CA ALA A 124 3.12 4.55 1.49
C ALA A 124 2.67 4.35 0.03
N GLY A 125 2.75 3.12 -0.48
CA GLY A 125 2.28 2.75 -1.81
C GLY A 125 0.78 2.98 -2.00
N VAL A 126 -0.04 2.61 -1.00
CA VAL A 126 -1.50 2.86 -1.02
C VAL A 126 -1.82 4.35 -1.04
N ALA A 127 -1.15 5.15 -0.19
CA ALA A 127 -1.33 6.60 -0.15
C ALA A 127 -0.90 7.27 -1.47
N GLY A 128 0.26 6.87 -2.03
CA GLY A 128 0.74 7.35 -3.32
C GLY A 128 -0.16 6.94 -4.49
N GLY A 129 -0.64 5.68 -4.50
CA GLY A 129 -1.60 5.20 -5.49
C GLY A 129 -2.92 5.96 -5.42
N THR A 130 -3.39 6.29 -4.21
CA THR A 130 -4.58 7.13 -4.01
C THR A 130 -4.37 8.53 -4.58
N ALA A 131 -3.19 9.13 -4.38
CA ALA A 131 -2.86 10.42 -4.99
C ALA A 131 -2.93 10.37 -6.52
N ILE A 132 -2.38 9.32 -7.13
CA ILE A 132 -2.46 9.11 -8.59
C ILE A 132 -3.92 8.93 -9.02
N GLY A 133 -4.71 8.15 -8.29
CA GLY A 133 -6.14 7.94 -8.58
C GLY A 133 -6.97 9.22 -8.53
N LEU A 134 -6.73 10.07 -7.53
CA LEU A 134 -7.40 11.38 -7.41
C LEU A 134 -7.03 12.34 -8.55
N VAL A 135 -5.77 12.31 -9.00
CA VAL A 135 -5.37 13.04 -10.21
C VAL A 135 -6.04 12.44 -11.45
N ALA A 136 -6.17 11.11 -11.51
CA ALA A 136 -6.72 10.41 -12.65
C ALA A 136 -8.18 10.74 -12.93
N ILE A 137 -9.01 10.83 -11.90
CA ILE A 137 -10.44 11.16 -12.03
C ILE A 137 -10.69 12.64 -12.39
N THR A 138 -9.66 13.51 -12.26
CA THR A 138 -9.75 14.96 -12.53
C THR A 138 -8.93 15.42 -13.73
N SER A 139 -8.27 14.50 -14.44
CA SER A 139 -7.35 14.80 -15.53
C SER A 139 -7.73 14.02 -16.79
N SER A 140 -7.35 14.55 -17.95
CA SER A 140 -7.59 13.86 -19.20
C SER A 140 -6.70 12.63 -19.35
N PHE A 141 -7.29 11.54 -19.89
CA PHE A 141 -6.56 10.31 -20.16
C PHE A 141 -5.33 10.53 -21.07
N GLN A 142 -5.47 11.39 -22.08
CA GLN A 142 -4.37 11.71 -23.01
C GLN A 142 -3.19 12.36 -22.29
N TRP A 143 -3.46 13.27 -21.35
CA TRP A 143 -2.41 13.91 -20.56
C TRP A 143 -1.70 12.91 -19.65
N MET A 144 -2.46 12.08 -18.93
CA MET A 144 -1.90 11.04 -18.08
C MET A 144 -1.07 10.03 -18.85
N GLN A 145 -1.59 9.54 -19.98
CA GLN A 145 -0.88 8.60 -20.83
C GLN A 145 0.39 9.22 -21.43
N GLY A 146 0.31 10.50 -21.81
CA GLY A 146 1.46 11.28 -22.26
C GLY A 146 2.54 11.38 -21.17
N PHE A 147 2.16 11.66 -19.92
CA PHE A 147 3.08 11.68 -18.79
C PHE A 147 3.71 10.31 -18.52
N TYR A 148 2.88 9.26 -18.45
CA TYR A 148 3.31 7.88 -18.23
C TYR A 148 4.34 7.41 -19.27
N LYS A 149 4.10 7.72 -20.56
CA LYS A 149 5.02 7.40 -21.66
C LYS A 149 6.29 8.25 -21.63
N ARG A 150 6.16 9.57 -21.41
CA ARG A 150 7.29 10.51 -21.38
C ARG A 150 8.32 10.14 -20.33
N TRP A 151 7.84 9.83 -19.13
CA TRP A 151 8.71 9.45 -18.00
C TRP A 151 9.05 7.96 -17.98
N GLN A 152 8.55 7.18 -18.94
CA GLN A 152 8.79 5.74 -19.02
C GLN A 152 8.49 5.05 -17.68
N ALA A 153 7.38 5.42 -17.04
CA ALA A 153 7.05 5.01 -15.66
C ALA A 153 7.09 3.48 -15.47
N ALA A 154 6.64 2.72 -16.49
CA ALA A 154 6.73 1.25 -16.50
C ALA A 154 8.15 0.69 -16.35
N ARG A 155 9.17 1.41 -16.87
CA ARG A 155 10.57 1.00 -16.72
C ARG A 155 11.07 1.31 -15.32
N TRP A 156 10.75 2.49 -14.79
CA TRP A 156 11.11 2.86 -13.43
C TRP A 156 10.50 1.91 -12.39
N GLU A 157 9.24 1.52 -12.55
CA GLU A 157 8.60 0.51 -11.71
C GLU A 157 9.42 -0.79 -11.66
N LYS A 158 9.77 -1.35 -12.82
CA LYS A 158 10.56 -2.59 -12.91
C LYS A 158 11.97 -2.44 -12.34
N ILE A 159 12.61 -1.31 -12.59
CA ILE A 159 13.94 -1.00 -12.05
C ILE A 159 13.87 -0.94 -10.51
N SER A 160 12.87 -0.26 -9.94
CA SER A 160 12.67 -0.19 -8.49
C SER A 160 12.43 -1.57 -7.88
N VAL A 161 11.61 -2.42 -8.51
CA VAL A 161 11.38 -3.81 -8.06
C VAL A 161 12.68 -4.62 -8.12
N LEU A 162 13.46 -4.52 -9.20
CA LEU A 162 14.74 -5.23 -9.32
C LEU A 162 15.74 -4.78 -8.27
N ILE A 163 15.88 -3.47 -8.04
CA ILE A 163 16.75 -2.90 -7.01
C ILE A 163 16.33 -3.43 -5.64
N PHE A 164 15.03 -3.42 -5.33
CA PHE A 164 14.52 -3.95 -4.07
C PHE A 164 14.88 -5.43 -3.89
N ILE A 165 14.63 -6.28 -4.90
CA ILE A 165 14.96 -7.71 -4.84
C ILE A 165 16.47 -7.92 -4.63
N VAL A 166 17.32 -7.19 -5.34
CA VAL A 166 18.78 -7.29 -5.19
C VAL A 166 19.22 -6.91 -3.78
N LEU A 167 18.72 -5.78 -3.25
CA LEU A 167 19.04 -5.35 -1.88
C LEU A 167 18.55 -6.35 -0.83
N ALA A 168 17.36 -6.93 -1.03
CA ALA A 168 16.80 -7.92 -0.14
C ALA A 168 17.64 -9.22 -0.16
N VAL A 169 18.06 -9.69 -1.34
CA VAL A 169 18.94 -10.87 -1.47
C VAL A 169 20.29 -10.62 -0.82
N ILE A 170 20.91 -9.44 -1.02
CA ILE A 170 22.17 -9.07 -0.35
C ILE A 170 22.00 -9.17 1.16
N THR A 171 20.90 -8.61 1.69
CA THR A 171 20.59 -8.62 3.13
C THR A 171 20.37 -10.04 3.68
N LEU A 172 19.85 -10.96 2.86
CA LEU A 172 19.67 -12.37 3.23
C LEU A 172 20.99 -13.15 3.22
N THR A 173 21.95 -12.76 2.38
CA THR A 173 23.24 -13.45 2.25
C THR A 173 24.28 -13.04 3.31
N GLY A 174 24.08 -11.92 4.01
CA GLY A 174 24.97 -11.42 5.07
C GLY A 174 25.37 -9.98 4.84
#